data_AF-A0A453EXH3-F1
#
_entry.id   AF-A0A453EXH3-F1
#
_cell.length_a   1.000
_cell.length_b   1.000
_cell.length_c   1.000
_cell.angle_alpha   90.00
_cell.angle_beta   90.00
_cell.angle_gamma   90.00
#
_symmetry.space_group_name_H-M   'P 1'
#
loop_
_entity.id
_entity.type
_entity.pdbx_description
1 polymer ?
#
loop_
_entity_poly.entity_id
_entity_poly.type
_entity_poly.pdbx_seq_one_letter_code
_entity_poly.pdbx_strand_id
1 'polypeptide(L)'
;GMPTYPYLYGDDLVDVLKKKHAAGTYKSLVFYLEACESGSIFEGLLPNDIGVYATTASNAEESSWGTYCPGEYPSPPPEYDT
;
A
#
# COMPACT_ATOMS: atom_id res chain seq x y z
N GLY A 1 1.34 -8.19 3.05
CA GLY A 1 0.83 -9.54 2.75
C GLY A 1 -0.57 -9.74 3.30
N MET A 2 -1.30 -10.75 2.86
CA MET A 2 -2.64 -11.10 3.37
C MET A 2 -2.53 -12.19 4.46
N PRO A 3 -3.40 -12.17 5.51
CA PRO A 3 -3.38 -13.19 6.56
C PRO A 3 -3.93 -14.55 6.10
N THR A 4 -4.53 -14.61 4.91
CA THR A 4 -5.07 -15.83 4.28
C THR A 4 -4.65 -15.90 2.82
N TYR A 5 -4.67 -17.10 2.23
CA TYR A 5 -4.44 -17.28 0.81
C TYR A 5 -5.72 -17.06 -0.03
N PRO A 6 -5.60 -16.61 -1.29
CA PRO A 6 -4.36 -16.14 -1.95
C PRO A 6 -3.91 -14.75 -1.45
N TYR A 7 -2.67 -14.37 -1.76
CA TYR A 7 -2.19 -13.01 -1.52
C TYR A 7 -2.83 -12.01 -2.48
N LEU A 8 -2.78 -10.72 -2.12
CA LEU A 8 -3.19 -9.62 -2.99
C LEU A 8 -2.04 -9.26 -3.93
N TYR A 9 -2.21 -9.54 -5.22
CA TYR A 9 -1.25 -9.13 -6.26
C TYR A 9 -1.57 -7.71 -6.75
N GLY A 10 -0.54 -6.99 -7.20
CA GLY A 10 -0.68 -5.58 -7.59
C GLY A 10 -1.53 -5.37 -8.84
N ASP A 11 -1.41 -6.27 -9.83
CA ASP A 11 -2.24 -6.29 -11.04
C ASP A 11 -3.72 -6.54 -10.71
N ASP A 12 -4.01 -7.52 -9.85
CA ASP A 12 -5.37 -7.79 -9.37
C ASP A 12 -6.00 -6.56 -8.69
N LEU A 13 -5.23 -5.89 -7.81
CA LEU A 13 -5.69 -4.68 -7.13
C LEU A 13 -6.00 -3.55 -8.13
N VAL A 14 -5.09 -3.29 -9.05
CA VAL A 14 -5.23 -2.24 -10.06
C VAL A 14 -6.42 -2.54 -10.99
N ASP A 15 -6.66 -3.79 -11.35
CA ASP A 15 -7.79 -4.17 -12.17
C ASP A 15 -9.14 -3.96 -11.46
N VAL A 16 -9.19 -4.16 -10.14
CA VAL A 16 -10.37 -3.80 -9.35
C VAL A 16 -10.57 -2.28 -9.30
N LEU A 17 -9.50 -1.48 -9.22
CA LEU A 17 -9.59 -0.01 -9.29
C LEU A 17 -10.14 0.45 -10.65
N LYS A 18 -9.67 -0.15 -11.76
CA LYS A 18 -10.23 0.12 -13.11
C LYS A 18 -11.71 -0.25 -13.18
N LYS A 19 -12.11 -1.40 -12.64
CA LYS A 19 -13.54 -1.79 -12.57
C LYS A 19 -14.36 -0.80 -11.74
N LYS A 20 -13.82 -0.33 -10.62
CA LYS A 20 -14.48 0.65 -9.76
C LYS A 20 -14.64 2.01 -10.46
N HIS A 21 -13.66 2.41 -11.27
CA HIS A 21 -13.74 3.59 -12.13
C HIS A 21 -14.81 3.43 -13.20
N ALA A 22 -14.81 2.31 -13.93
CA ALA A 22 -15.79 2.00 -14.96
C ALA A 22 -17.23 1.99 -14.44
N ALA A 23 -17.42 1.62 -13.17
CA ALA A 23 -18.71 1.69 -12.50
C ALA A 23 -19.19 3.13 -12.20
N GLY A 24 -18.32 4.14 -12.31
CA GLY A 24 -18.69 5.56 -12.09
C GLY A 24 -19.12 5.88 -10.66
N THR A 25 -18.68 5.07 -9.68
CA THR A 25 -19.19 5.13 -8.29
C THR A 25 -18.32 5.92 -7.32
N TYR A 26 -17.39 6.74 -7.84
CA TYR A 26 -16.65 7.73 -7.07
C TYR A 26 -16.30 8.93 -7.95
N LYS A 27 -16.13 10.10 -7.32
CA LYS A 27 -15.59 11.30 -7.99
C LYS A 27 -14.07 11.32 -7.98
N SER A 28 -13.47 11.02 -6.82
CA SER A 28 -12.03 10.88 -6.63
C SER A 28 -11.77 9.86 -5.52
N LEU A 29 -10.65 9.13 -5.60
CA LEU A 29 -10.24 8.13 -4.61
C LEU A 29 -8.78 8.36 -4.22
N VAL A 30 -8.47 8.25 -2.93
CA VAL A 30 -7.10 8.33 -2.40
C VAL A 30 -6.71 6.98 -1.81
N PHE A 31 -5.50 6.51 -2.11
CA PHE A 31 -4.93 5.26 -1.62
C PHE A 31 -3.58 5.53 -0.93
N TYR A 32 -3.49 5.26 0.38
CA TYR A 32 -2.23 5.24 1.13
C TYR A 32 -1.83 3.78 1.33
N LEU A 33 -0.61 3.40 0.90
CA LEU A 33 -0.15 2.02 0.98
C LEU A 33 1.15 1.91 1.80
N GLU A 34 1.07 1.17 2.90
CA GLU A 34 2.22 0.81 3.74
C GLU A 34 2.62 -0.65 3.46
N ALA A 35 3.79 -0.82 2.86
CA ALA A 35 4.48 -2.10 2.67
C ALA A 35 5.90 -1.84 2.13
N CYS A 36 6.80 -2.80 2.35
CA CYS A 36 8.05 -2.86 1.60
C CYS A 36 7.76 -2.99 0.10
N GLU A 37 8.62 -2.38 -0.71
CA GLU A 37 8.51 -2.34 -2.16
C GLU A 37 7.12 -1.85 -2.65
N SER A 38 6.41 -1.04 -1.85
CA SER A 38 5.01 -0.66 -2.09
C SER A 38 4.82 0.13 -3.38
N GLY A 39 5.86 0.82 -3.86
CA GLY A 39 5.85 1.48 -5.17
C GLY A 39 5.56 0.51 -6.32
N SER A 40 6.04 -0.74 -6.22
CA SER A 40 5.88 -1.77 -7.27
C SER A 40 4.42 -2.16 -7.53
N ILE A 41 3.52 -1.88 -6.58
CA ILE A 41 2.09 -2.17 -6.71
C ILE A 41 1.40 -1.26 -7.73
N PHE A 42 1.90 -0.04 -7.94
CA PHE A 42 1.28 0.96 -8.81
C PHE A 42 2.19 1.44 -9.94
N GLU A 43 3.51 1.40 -9.77
CA GLU A 43 4.47 1.86 -10.77
C GLU A 43 4.32 1.05 -12.08
N GLY A 44 3.98 1.74 -13.17
CA GLY A 44 3.72 1.11 -14.47
C GLY A 44 2.38 0.35 -14.57
N LEU A 45 1.60 0.24 -13.50
CA LEU A 45 0.34 -0.50 -13.45
C LEU A 45 -0.88 0.42 -13.33
N LEU A 46 -0.85 1.40 -12.43
CA LEU A 46 -1.98 2.30 -12.16
C LEU A 46 -2.09 3.37 -13.26
N PRO A 47 -3.21 3.45 -14.00
CA PRO A 47 -3.40 4.48 -15.01
C PRO A 47 -3.72 5.85 -14.37
N ASN A 48 -3.30 6.93 -15.03
CA ASN A 48 -3.40 8.30 -14.48
C ASN A 48 -4.75 9.00 -14.76
N ASP A 49 -5.66 8.36 -15.49
CA ASP A 49 -6.92 8.94 -15.96
C ASP A 49 -8.16 8.41 -15.23
N ILE A 50 -7.98 7.58 -14.19
CA ILE A 50 -9.09 6.99 -13.45
C ILE A 50 -9.48 7.76 -12.18
N GLY A 51 -8.88 8.93 -11.90
CA GLY A 51 -9.22 9.75 -10.73
C GLY A 51 -8.82 9.11 -9.38
N VAL A 52 -7.78 8.28 -9.39
CA VAL A 52 -7.14 7.70 -8.21
C VAL A 52 -5.82 8.40 -7.96
N TYR A 53 -5.60 8.88 -6.74
CA TYR A 53 -4.30 9.35 -6.27
C TYR A 53 -3.74 8.34 -5.26
N ALA A 54 -2.54 7.84 -5.49
CA ALA A 54 -1.89 6.88 -4.61
C ALA A 54 -0.55 7.43 -4.12
N THR A 55 -0.22 7.13 -2.87
CA THR A 55 1.13 7.32 -2.32
C THR A 55 1.52 6.09 -1.52
N THR A 56 2.79 5.75 -1.59
CA THR A 56 3.37 4.52 -1.08
C THR A 56 4.44 4.86 -0.06
N ALA A 57 4.61 3.99 0.94
CA ALA A 57 5.62 4.18 1.98
C ALA A 57 7.06 4.08 1.45
N SER A 58 7.23 3.35 0.34
CA SER A 58 8.53 3.09 -0.29
C SER A 58 8.42 3.08 -1.82
N ASN A 59 9.57 3.15 -2.50
CA ASN A 59 9.66 2.89 -3.94
C ASN A 59 9.47 1.40 -4.29
N ALA A 60 9.71 1.01 -5.54
CA ALA A 60 9.51 -0.36 -6.02
C ALA A 60 10.57 -1.39 -5.58
N GLU A 61 11.69 -0.94 -5.02
CA GLU A 61 12.88 -1.76 -4.75
C GLU A 61 13.42 -1.58 -3.32
N GLU A 62 12.81 -0.73 -2.50
CA GLU A 62 13.25 -0.45 -1.13
C GLU A 62 12.21 -0.87 -0.08
N SER A 63 12.73 -1.23 1.09
CA SER A 63 11.92 -1.55 2.25
C SER A 63 11.26 -0.31 2.85
N SER A 64 10.06 -0.50 3.39
CA SER A 64 9.45 0.43 4.33
C SER A 64 9.77 0.00 5.76
N TRP A 65 9.49 0.86 6.74
CA TRP A 65 9.92 0.65 8.12
C TRP A 65 8.78 0.81 9.10
N GLY A 66 8.68 -0.16 10.01
CA GLY A 66 7.96 0.04 11.25
C GLY A 66 8.62 1.15 12.08
N THR A 67 7.85 1.75 12.97
CA THR A 67 8.33 2.71 13.96
C THR A 67 7.91 2.27 15.35
N TYR A 68 8.49 2.88 16.39
CA TYR A 68 8.29 2.51 17.79
C TYR A 68 8.71 1.07 18.10
N CYS A 69 9.87 0.66 17.58
CA CYS A 69 10.46 -0.65 17.83
C CYS A 69 11.17 -0.68 19.20
N PRO A 70 11.20 -1.82 19.92
CA PRO A 70 12.05 -1.99 21.09
C PRO A 70 13.52 -1.68 20.77
N GLY A 71 14.16 -0.85 21.61
CA GLY A 71 15.54 -0.39 21.40
C GLY A 71 15.68 0.89 20.57
N GLU A 72 14.64 1.37 19.89
CA GLU A 72 14.64 2.59 19.08
C GLU A 72 13.93 3.77 19.77
N TYR A 73 14.20 5.03 19.37
CA TYR A 73 13.51 6.20 19.94
C TYR A 73 12.44 6.79 18.99
N PRO A 74 11.21 7.07 19.47
CA PRO A 74 10.73 6.76 20.82
C PRO A 74 10.36 5.27 20.92
N SER A 75 10.73 4.64 22.02
CA SER A 75 10.49 3.21 22.25
C SER A 75 9.04 2.96 22.71
N PRO A 76 8.50 1.75 22.47
CA PRO A 76 7.22 1.36 23.05
C PRO A 76 7.35 1.14 24.57
N PRO A 77 6.23 0.95 25.30
CA PRO A 77 6.27 0.55 26.71
C PRO A 77 7.07 -0.74 26.93
N PRO A 78 7.77 -0.92 28.08
CA PRO A 78 8.68 -2.05 28.30
C PRO A 78 8.04 -3.45 28.20
N GLU A 79 6.73 -3.57 28.35
CA GLU A 79 6.00 -4.83 28.21
C GLU A 79 5.87 -5.31 26.75
N TYR A 80 6.15 -4.45 25.76
CA TYR A 80 6.14 -4.78 24.34
C TYR A 80 7.53 -5.09 23.79
N ASP A 81 8.35 -5.82 24.56
CA ASP A 81 9.62 -6.36 24.08
C ASP A 81 9.40 -7.53 23.11
N THR A 82 10.31 -7.73 22.17
CA THR A 82 10.24 -8.77 21.11
C THR A 82 11.23 -9.89 21.32
#